data_AF-A0A9X3TQW4-F1
#
_entry.id   AF-A0A9X3TQW4-F1
#
_cell.length_a   1.000
_cell.length_b   1.000
_cell.length_c   1.000
_cell.angle_alpha   90.00
_cell.angle_beta   90.00
_cell.angle_gamma   90.00
#
_symmetry.space_group_name_H-M   'P 1'
#
loop_
_entity.id
_entity.type
_entity.pdbx_description
1 polymer ?
#
loop_
_entity_poly.entity_id
_entity_poly.type
_entity_poly.pdbx_seq_one_letter_code
_entity_poly.pdbx_strand_id
1 'polypeptide(L)'
;MFSSISSFVQVWENEAQATQRILDACTDESLQQRVTAEDRTLGRIAWHIVTTVHEMMSRTGLQFEAADEHQPVPSSARDIAEAWRKTSASFVEAIQSQWSDATLQEVREMYGEQWPNGLTLYLLILHMVHHRGQMTVLMRQAGLRVPGVYGPAREEWSQMGMEPPAL
;
A
#
# COMPACT_ATOMS: atom_id res chain seq x y z
N MET A 1 -11.08 -9.90 -11.31
CA MET A 1 -10.27 -8.86 -11.95
C MET A 1 -11.16 -7.67 -12.24
N PHE A 2 -10.65 -6.44 -12.14
CA PHE A 2 -11.48 -5.25 -12.38
C PHE A 2 -11.87 -5.15 -13.85
N SER A 3 -13.14 -4.81 -14.10
CA SER A 3 -13.69 -4.55 -15.42
C SER A 3 -14.16 -3.10 -15.61
N SER A 4 -14.00 -2.27 -14.57
CA SER A 4 -14.33 -0.86 -14.62
C SER A 4 -13.30 -0.04 -13.84
N ILE A 5 -12.89 1.09 -14.41
CA ILE A 5 -11.98 2.04 -13.78
C ILE A 5 -12.62 2.62 -12.52
N SER A 6 -13.91 2.94 -12.56
CA SER A 6 -14.60 3.51 -11.39
C SER A 6 -14.68 2.53 -10.23
N SER A 7 -14.91 1.24 -10.49
CA SER A 7 -14.93 0.22 -9.43
C SER A 7 -13.53 -0.02 -8.86
N PHE A 8 -12.50 0.00 -9.69
CA PHE A 8 -11.12 -0.03 -9.23
C PHE A 8 -10.79 1.16 -8.33
N VAL A 9 -11.06 2.38 -8.77
CA VAL A 9 -10.72 3.60 -8.02
C VAL A 9 -11.42 3.60 -6.66
N GLN A 10 -12.69 3.20 -6.60
CA GLN A 10 -13.41 3.12 -5.32
C GLN A 10 -12.75 2.13 -4.34
N VAL A 11 -12.29 0.97 -4.81
CA VAL A 11 -11.55 0.03 -3.95
C VAL A 11 -10.20 0.61 -3.57
N TRP A 12 -9.46 1.16 -4.54
CA TRP A 12 -8.15 1.75 -4.32
C TRP A 12 -8.19 2.87 -3.27
N GLU A 13 -9.14 3.79 -3.34
CA GLU A 13 -9.24 4.91 -2.39
C GLU A 13 -9.43 4.42 -0.95
N ASN A 14 -10.30 3.43 -0.73
CA ASN A 14 -10.51 2.83 0.58
C ASN A 14 -9.23 2.17 1.10
N GLU A 15 -8.57 1.41 0.24
CA GLU A 15 -7.33 0.71 0.57
C GLU A 15 -6.17 1.67 0.82
N ALA A 16 -6.05 2.72 0.01
CA ALA A 16 -4.99 3.72 0.12
C ALA A 16 -5.16 4.59 1.37
N GLN A 17 -6.40 4.91 1.77
CA GLN A 17 -6.68 5.58 3.03
C GLN A 17 -6.33 4.69 4.24
N ALA A 18 -6.65 3.40 4.18
CA ALA A 18 -6.26 2.47 5.24
C ALA A 18 -4.73 2.36 5.35
N THR A 19 -4.03 2.24 4.22
CA THR A 19 -2.56 2.26 4.15
C THR A 19 -1.99 3.58 4.68
N GLN A 20 -2.59 4.72 4.33
CA GLN A 20 -2.16 6.03 4.81
C GLN A 20 -2.21 6.12 6.34
N ARG A 21 -3.31 5.65 6.97
CA ARG A 21 -3.42 5.63 8.44
C ARG A 21 -2.33 4.78 9.09
N ILE A 22 -2.01 3.63 8.49
CA ILE A 22 -0.92 2.76 8.95
C ILE A 22 0.43 3.50 8.88
N LEU A 23 0.71 4.19 7.77
CA LEU A 23 1.96 4.94 7.57
C LEU A 23 2.05 6.16 8.50
N ASP A 24 0.96 6.91 8.67
CA ASP A 24 0.88 8.07 9.55
C ASP A 24 1.12 7.69 11.04
N ALA A 25 0.91 6.43 11.41
CA ALA A 25 1.14 5.93 12.77
C ALA A 25 2.60 5.48 13.01
N CYS A 26 3.44 5.39 11.97
CA CYS A 26 4.86 5.06 12.12
C CYS A 26 5.66 6.24 12.69
N THR A 27 6.72 5.92 13.41
CA THR A 27 7.73 6.87 13.89
C THR A 27 9.10 6.52 13.31
N ASP A 28 10.03 7.48 13.27
CA ASP A 28 11.39 7.26 12.78
C ASP A 28 12.09 6.09 13.51
N GLU A 29 11.88 5.96 14.82
CA GLU A 29 12.39 4.84 15.62
C GLU A 29 11.79 3.51 15.18
N SER A 30 10.47 3.45 14.97
CA SER A 30 9.78 2.22 14.58
C SER A 30 10.26 1.66 13.24
N LEU A 31 10.81 2.50 12.36
CA LEU A 31 11.28 2.09 11.03
C LEU A 31 12.40 1.04 11.10
N GLN A 32 13.10 0.91 12.22
CA GLN A 32 14.17 -0.06 12.44
C GLN A 32 13.67 -1.43 12.91
N GLN A 33 12.40 -1.55 13.29
CA GLN A 33 11.80 -2.79 13.76
C GLN A 33 11.87 -3.87 12.68
N ARG A 34 12.24 -5.10 13.05
CA ARG A 34 12.36 -6.26 12.16
C ARG A 34 11.88 -7.52 12.88
N VAL A 35 11.48 -8.54 12.12
CA VAL A 35 11.12 -9.85 12.71
C VAL A 35 12.37 -10.56 13.21
N THR A 36 13.35 -10.75 12.32
CA THR A 36 14.69 -11.24 12.65
C THR A 36 15.77 -10.33 12.05
N ALA A 37 17.04 -10.61 12.34
CA ALA A 37 18.16 -9.85 11.78
C ALA A 37 18.28 -9.96 10.25
N GLU A 38 17.74 -11.02 9.65
CA GLU A 38 17.79 -11.31 8.21
C GLU A 38 16.59 -10.73 7.44
N ASP A 39 15.55 -10.30 8.16
CA ASP A 39 14.32 -9.79 7.57
C ASP A 39 14.36 -8.28 7.29
N ARG A 40 13.49 -7.85 6.37
CA ARG A 40 13.25 -6.42 6.09
C ARG A 40 12.74 -5.71 7.33
N THR A 41 13.18 -4.46 7.50
CA THR A 41 12.66 -3.59 8.55
C THR A 41 11.27 -3.06 8.20
N LEU A 42 10.55 -2.54 9.20
CA LEU A 42 9.26 -1.85 9.01
C LEU A 42 9.39 -0.72 7.99
N GLY A 43 10.43 0.10 8.08
CA GLY A 43 10.67 1.18 7.11
C GLY A 43 10.91 0.67 5.69
N ARG A 44 11.60 -0.47 5.53
CA ARG A 44 11.80 -1.08 4.20
C ARG A 44 10.49 -1.60 3.62
N ILE A 45 9.62 -2.21 4.44
CA ILE A 45 8.31 -2.70 3.99
C ILE A 45 7.37 -1.52 3.68
N ALA A 46 7.36 -0.48 4.52
CA ALA A 46 6.60 0.73 4.31
C ALA A 46 6.99 1.40 2.97
N TRP A 47 8.30 1.58 2.74
CA TRP A 47 8.79 2.16 1.49
C TRP A 47 8.51 1.27 0.27
N HIS A 48 8.62 -0.05 0.42
CA HIS A 48 8.28 -1.01 -0.64
C HIS A 48 6.82 -0.85 -1.10
N ILE A 49 5.87 -0.65 -0.18
CA ILE A 49 4.47 -0.34 -0.56
C ILE A 49 4.39 0.92 -1.43
N VAL A 50 5.12 1.98 -1.07
CA VAL A 50 5.11 3.24 -1.84
C VAL A 50 5.66 3.04 -3.25
N THR A 51 6.83 2.41 -3.36
CA THR A 51 7.53 2.32 -4.64
C THR A 51 6.94 1.27 -5.59
N THR A 52 6.32 0.21 -5.06
CA THR A 52 5.72 -0.83 -5.92
C THR A 52 4.59 -0.31 -6.80
N VAL A 53 3.91 0.79 -6.41
CA VAL A 53 2.87 1.40 -7.26
C VAL A 53 3.46 1.84 -8.60
N HIS A 54 4.57 2.59 -8.58
CA HIS A 54 5.24 3.01 -9.82
C HIS A 54 5.90 1.82 -10.54
N GLU A 55 6.57 0.94 -9.79
CA GLU A 55 7.26 -0.23 -10.32
C GLU A 55 6.33 -1.11 -11.18
N MET A 56 5.17 -1.51 -10.64
CA MET A 56 4.23 -2.35 -11.39
C MET A 56 3.52 -1.54 -12.49
N MET A 57 3.09 -0.32 -12.20
CA MET A 57 2.19 0.39 -13.11
C MET A 57 2.93 1.01 -14.30
N SER A 58 4.21 1.37 -14.17
CA SER A 58 5.01 1.84 -15.31
C SER A 58 5.13 0.78 -16.42
N ARG A 59 5.17 -0.52 -16.07
CA ARG A 59 5.18 -1.65 -17.03
C ARG A 59 3.89 -1.79 -17.84
N THR A 60 2.80 -1.19 -17.34
CA THR A 60 1.51 -1.18 -18.05
C THR A 60 1.41 -0.08 -19.11
N GLY A 61 2.40 0.82 -19.15
CA GLY A 61 2.41 2.01 -20.00
C GLY A 61 1.76 3.25 -19.35
N LEU A 62 1.14 3.12 -18.18
CA LEU A 62 0.61 4.25 -17.41
C LEU A 62 1.75 5.19 -16.97
N GLN A 63 1.58 6.49 -17.18
CA GLN A 63 2.60 7.50 -16.85
C GLN A 63 2.15 8.40 -15.71
N PHE A 64 2.92 8.50 -14.63
CA PHE A 64 2.63 9.40 -13.51
C PHE A 64 3.87 9.62 -12.62
N GLU A 65 3.87 10.75 -11.92
CA GLU A 65 4.93 11.11 -10.99
C GLU A 65 4.78 10.36 -9.65
N ALA A 66 5.75 9.52 -9.32
CA ALA A 66 5.81 8.76 -8.07
C ALA A 66 7.25 8.38 -7.72
N ALA A 67 7.49 7.93 -6.49
CA ALA A 67 8.77 7.36 -6.10
C ALA A 67 8.99 6.01 -6.78
N ASP A 68 10.14 5.81 -7.41
CA ASP A 68 10.52 4.54 -8.05
C ASP A 68 11.25 3.59 -7.07
N GLU A 69 11.32 2.31 -7.44
CA GLU A 69 11.87 1.22 -6.62
C GLU A 69 13.38 1.29 -6.34
N HIS A 70 14.13 2.12 -7.08
CA HIS A 70 15.57 2.28 -6.90
C HIS A 70 15.91 3.39 -5.90
N GLN A 71 14.92 4.18 -5.47
CA GLN A 71 15.13 5.21 -4.47
C GLN A 71 15.43 4.60 -3.09
N PRO A 72 16.38 5.19 -2.33
CA PRO A 72 16.72 4.71 -1.01
C PRO A 72 15.53 4.88 -0.05
N VAL A 73 15.45 4.00 0.95
CA VAL A 73 14.43 4.11 2.01
C VAL A 73 14.64 5.41 2.78
N PRO A 74 13.64 6.31 2.86
CA PRO A 74 13.76 7.52 3.66
C PRO A 74 13.97 7.19 5.14
N SER A 75 14.76 8.01 5.84
CA SER A 75 14.97 7.84 7.28
C SER A 75 13.83 8.41 8.13
N SER A 76 12.93 9.22 7.55
CA SER A 76 11.77 9.78 8.24
C SER A 76 10.48 9.03 7.89
N ALA A 77 9.73 8.65 8.90
CA ALA A 77 8.41 8.04 8.73
C ALA A 77 7.43 9.01 8.05
N ARG A 78 7.58 10.31 8.35
CA ARG A 78 6.80 11.38 7.72
C ARG A 78 7.04 11.43 6.21
N ASP A 79 8.29 11.37 5.78
CA ASP A 79 8.64 11.43 4.35
C ASP A 79 8.04 10.23 3.58
N ILE A 80 8.05 9.04 4.18
CA ILE A 80 7.39 7.85 3.61
C ILE A 80 5.87 8.07 3.50
N ALA A 81 5.24 8.58 4.55
CA ALA A 81 3.80 8.83 4.57
C ALA A 81 3.37 9.93 3.58
N GLU A 82 4.18 10.98 3.41
CA GLU A 82 3.96 12.03 2.41
C GLU A 82 4.16 11.52 0.99
N ALA A 83 5.19 10.70 0.76
CA ALA A 83 5.43 10.05 -0.53
C ALA A 83 4.27 9.13 -0.92
N TRP A 84 3.71 8.35 0.01
CA TRP A 84 2.51 7.55 -0.24
C TRP A 84 1.33 8.42 -0.68
N ARG A 85 1.08 9.52 0.05
CA ARG A 85 -0.01 10.45 -0.25
C ARG A 85 0.10 11.01 -1.66
N LYS A 86 1.31 11.42 -2.07
CA LYS A 86 1.59 11.91 -3.41
C LYS A 86 1.42 10.81 -4.46
N THR A 87 2.08 9.67 -4.27
CA THR A 87 2.02 8.53 -5.22
C THR A 87 0.59 8.07 -5.46
N SER A 88 -0.21 7.90 -4.40
CA SER A 88 -1.61 7.47 -4.52
C SER A 88 -2.46 8.48 -5.28
N ALA A 89 -2.31 9.78 -4.99
CA ALA A 89 -3.04 10.84 -5.69
C ALA A 89 -2.68 10.90 -7.18
N SER A 90 -1.38 10.93 -7.51
CA SER A 90 -0.89 10.93 -8.89
C SER A 90 -1.36 9.69 -9.65
N PHE A 91 -1.38 8.53 -9.00
CA PHE A 91 -1.80 7.28 -9.61
C PHE A 91 -3.29 7.27 -9.96
N VAL A 92 -4.15 7.73 -9.05
CA VAL A 92 -5.60 7.83 -9.30
C VAL A 92 -5.87 8.82 -10.43
N GLU A 93 -5.23 9.99 -10.40
CA GLU A 93 -5.36 11.00 -11.47
C GLU A 93 -4.95 10.43 -12.83
N ALA A 94 -3.82 9.73 -12.90
CA ALA A 94 -3.33 9.12 -14.14
C ALA A 94 -4.26 8.04 -14.67
N ILE A 95 -4.76 7.15 -13.82
CA ILE A 95 -5.72 6.12 -14.23
C ILE A 95 -7.00 6.75 -14.77
N GLN A 96 -7.54 7.76 -14.08
CA GLN A 96 -8.79 8.39 -14.51
C GLN A 96 -8.64 9.22 -15.80
N SER A 97 -7.45 9.78 -16.05
CA SER A 97 -7.20 10.64 -17.22
C SER A 97 -6.71 9.88 -18.45
N GLN A 98 -5.95 8.80 -18.28
CA GLN A 98 -5.28 8.11 -19.38
C GLN A 98 -5.96 6.81 -19.79
N TRP A 99 -6.68 6.16 -18.86
CA TRP A 99 -7.26 4.84 -19.10
C TRP A 99 -8.77 4.89 -19.27
N SER A 100 -9.28 3.85 -19.93
CA SER A 100 -10.71 3.54 -20.01
C SER A 100 -10.94 2.09 -19.59
N ASP A 101 -12.21 1.68 -19.45
CA ASP A 101 -12.55 0.29 -19.13
C ASP A 101 -11.97 -0.71 -20.16
N ALA A 102 -11.79 -0.30 -21.42
CA ALA A 102 -11.16 -1.12 -22.45
C ALA A 102 -9.67 -1.36 -22.17
N THR A 103 -8.97 -0.38 -21.59
CA THR A 103 -7.54 -0.47 -21.24
C THR A 103 -7.29 -1.58 -20.20
N LEU A 104 -8.29 -1.94 -19.39
CA LEU A 104 -8.19 -3.05 -18.43
C LEU A 104 -8.01 -4.42 -19.09
N GLN A 105 -8.43 -4.56 -20.35
CA GLN A 105 -8.30 -5.80 -21.13
C GLN A 105 -6.98 -5.86 -21.93
N GLU A 106 -6.25 -4.75 -22.03
CA GLU A 106 -4.94 -4.75 -22.68
C GLU A 106 -3.97 -5.64 -21.90
N VAL A 107 -3.17 -6.40 -22.64
CA VAL A 107 -2.20 -7.34 -22.09
C VAL A 107 -0.80 -6.74 -22.17
N ARG A 108 -0.10 -6.74 -21.04
CA ARG A 108 1.24 -6.18 -20.89
C ARG A 108 2.18 -7.24 -20.32
N GLU A 109 3.46 -7.11 -20.66
CA GLU A 109 4.50 -7.96 -20.07
C GLU A 109 4.68 -7.57 -18.61
N MET A 110 4.73 -8.58 -17.74
CA MET A 110 4.93 -8.44 -16.31
C MET A 110 5.72 -9.63 -15.78
N TYR A 111 7.00 -9.40 -15.45
CA TYR A 111 7.89 -10.40 -14.86
C TYR A 111 8.07 -11.68 -15.70
N GLY A 112 8.11 -11.54 -17.02
CA GLY A 112 8.21 -12.64 -17.98
C GLY A 112 6.86 -13.29 -18.33
N GLU A 113 5.77 -12.80 -17.78
CA GLU A 113 4.40 -13.26 -18.06
C GLU A 113 3.57 -12.19 -18.78
N GLN A 114 2.43 -12.59 -19.34
CA GLN A 114 1.50 -11.70 -20.05
C GLN A 114 0.24 -11.50 -19.22
N TRP A 115 0.08 -10.33 -18.61
CA TRP A 115 -1.04 -10.03 -17.72
C TRP A 115 -1.98 -8.98 -18.33
N PRO A 116 -3.32 -9.18 -18.26
CA PRO A 116 -4.27 -8.09 -18.48
C PRO A 116 -4.06 -6.99 -17.44
N ASN A 117 -4.17 -5.71 -17.81
CA ASN A 117 -4.04 -4.59 -16.87
C ASN A 117 -4.99 -4.70 -15.66
N GLY A 118 -6.21 -5.20 -15.86
CA GLY A 118 -7.16 -5.45 -14.76
C GLY A 118 -6.71 -6.54 -13.77
N LEU A 119 -5.82 -7.45 -14.18
CA LEU A 119 -5.13 -8.39 -13.29
C LEU A 119 -4.04 -7.67 -12.51
N THR A 120 -3.21 -6.85 -13.18
CA THR A 120 -2.14 -6.09 -12.55
C THR A 120 -2.67 -5.20 -11.43
N LEU A 121 -3.76 -4.45 -11.67
CA LEU A 121 -4.41 -3.64 -10.64
C LEU A 121 -4.91 -4.45 -9.44
N TYR A 122 -5.48 -5.63 -9.70
CA TYR A 122 -5.96 -6.52 -8.66
C TYR A 122 -4.81 -7.05 -7.80
N LEU A 123 -3.72 -7.49 -8.43
CA LEU A 123 -2.53 -7.99 -7.74
C LEU A 123 -1.80 -6.88 -6.98
N LEU A 124 -1.76 -5.65 -7.51
CA LEU A 124 -1.21 -4.49 -6.81
C LEU A 124 -1.93 -4.25 -5.48
N ILE A 125 -3.27 -4.28 -5.47
CA ILE A 125 -4.05 -4.15 -4.23
C ILE A 125 -3.73 -5.29 -3.27
N LEU A 126 -3.75 -6.54 -3.72
CA LEU A 126 -3.46 -7.68 -2.84
C LEU A 126 -2.04 -7.63 -2.27
N HIS A 127 -1.05 -7.23 -3.06
CA HIS A 127 0.33 -7.05 -2.62
C HIS A 127 0.44 -5.94 -1.57
N MET A 128 -0.22 -4.80 -1.77
CA MET A 128 -0.29 -3.74 -0.76
C MET A 128 -0.95 -4.23 0.53
N VAL A 129 -2.10 -4.92 0.44
CA VAL A 129 -2.82 -5.47 1.61
C VAL A 129 -1.94 -6.48 2.36
N HIS A 130 -1.24 -7.35 1.64
CA HIS A 130 -0.30 -8.31 2.20
C HIS A 130 0.80 -7.64 3.02
N HIS A 131 1.50 -6.66 2.43
CA HIS A 131 2.57 -5.96 3.14
C HIS A 131 2.06 -5.05 4.25
N ARG A 132 0.89 -4.41 4.10
CA ARG A 132 0.24 -3.67 5.19
C ARG A 132 -0.09 -4.59 6.36
N GLY A 133 -0.53 -5.81 6.10
CA GLY A 133 -0.69 -6.86 7.12
C GLY A 133 0.61 -7.13 7.87
N GLN A 134 1.73 -7.31 7.16
CA GLN A 134 3.04 -7.48 7.79
C GLN A 134 3.43 -6.27 8.66
N MET A 135 3.18 -5.06 8.18
CA MET A 135 3.45 -3.83 8.93
C MET A 135 2.70 -3.82 10.27
N THR A 136 1.43 -4.22 10.31
CA THR A 136 0.64 -4.17 11.55
C THR A 136 1.27 -4.99 12.68
N VAL A 137 1.88 -6.14 12.36
CA VAL A 137 2.58 -6.99 13.33
C VAL A 137 3.89 -6.35 13.78
N LEU A 138 4.68 -5.81 12.84
CA LEU A 138 5.92 -5.10 13.18
C LEU A 138 5.64 -3.85 14.03
N MET A 139 4.60 -3.09 13.70
CA MET A 139 4.16 -1.94 14.50
C MET A 139 3.80 -2.35 15.93
N ARG A 140 3.13 -3.50 16.12
CA ARG A 140 2.87 -4.06 17.45
C ARG A 140 4.17 -4.38 18.20
N GLN A 141 5.14 -5.00 17.54
CA GLN A 141 6.45 -5.31 18.14
C GLN A 141 7.23 -4.03 18.50
N ALA A 142 7.08 -2.97 17.71
CA ALA A 142 7.64 -1.64 17.97
C ALA A 142 6.87 -0.84 19.05
N GLY A 143 5.83 -1.41 19.66
CA GLY A 143 5.05 -0.75 20.71
C GLY A 143 4.09 0.33 20.21
N LEU A 144 3.87 0.44 18.89
CA LEU A 144 2.95 1.42 18.31
C LEU A 144 1.49 1.05 18.54
N ARG A 145 0.63 2.07 18.62
CA ARG A 145 -0.82 1.90 18.42
C ARG A 145 -1.08 1.72 16.93
N VAL A 146 -1.84 0.69 16.58
CA VAL A 146 -2.05 0.21 15.20
C VAL A 146 -3.48 0.56 14.86
N PRO A 147 -3.71 1.38 13.83
CA PRO A 147 -5.05 1.64 13.32
C PRO A 147 -5.75 0.38 12.84
N GLY A 148 -7.06 0.29 13.05
CA GLY A 148 -7.89 -0.77 12.50
C GLY A 148 -7.94 -0.80 10.99
N VAL A 149 -7.92 -2.02 10.43
CA VAL A 149 -8.07 -2.30 9.00
C VAL A 149 -9.01 -3.48 8.85
N TYR A 150 -10.13 -3.29 8.13
CA TYR A 150 -11.26 -4.24 7.99
C TYR A 150 -11.98 -4.61 9.30
N GLY A 151 -11.56 -4.04 10.42
CA GLY A 151 -12.12 -4.22 11.74
C GLY A 151 -11.28 -3.48 12.77
N PRO A 152 -11.77 -3.39 14.02
CA PRO A 152 -11.08 -2.68 15.08
C PRO A 152 -9.77 -3.36 15.47
N ALA A 153 -8.71 -2.58 15.65
CA ALA A 153 -7.50 -3.04 16.33
C ALA A 153 -7.76 -3.20 17.84
N ARG A 154 -6.83 -3.84 18.57
CA ARG A 154 -6.97 -4.14 20.00
C ARG A 154 -7.38 -2.92 20.84
N GLU A 155 -6.80 -1.76 20.57
CA GLU A 155 -7.08 -0.51 21.32
C GLU A 155 -8.39 0.19 20.90
N GLU A 156 -9.03 -0.23 19.81
CA GLU A 156 -10.25 0.39 19.28
C GLU A 156 -11.53 -0.29 19.78
N TRP A 157 -11.47 -1.55 20.22
CA TRP A 157 -12.61 -2.25 20.83
C TRP A 157 -13.24 -1.47 21.99
N SER A 158 -12.40 -0.97 22.90
CA SER A 158 -12.87 -0.18 24.04
C SER A 158 -13.49 1.15 23.63
N GLN A 159 -13.03 1.75 22.52
CA GLN A 159 -13.61 2.97 21.96
C GLN A 159 -14.99 2.73 21.35
N MET A 160 -15.28 1.48 20.96
CA MET A 160 -16.59 1.03 20.49
C MET A 160 -17.49 0.53 21.64
N GLY A 161 -17.06 0.63 22.90
CA GLY A 161 -17.81 0.12 24.05
C GLY A 161 -17.89 -1.41 24.11
N MET A 162 -16.94 -2.11 23.49
CA MET A 162 -16.86 -3.57 23.46
C MET A 162 -15.55 -4.06 24.07
N GLU A 163 -15.55 -5.28 24.60
CA GLU A 163 -14.34 -5.95 25.07
C GLU A 163 -13.58 -6.59 23.90
N PRO A 164 -12.24 -6.56 23.88
CA PRO A 164 -11.46 -7.25 22.87
C PRO A 164 -11.63 -8.78 22.99
N PRO A 165 -11.44 -9.55 21.90
CA PRO A 165 -11.46 -11.01 21.94
C PRO A 165 -10.49 -11.57 23.00
N ALA A 166 -10.88 -12.68 23.64
CA ALA A 166 -10.01 -13.41 24.56
C ALA A 166 -8.74 -13.92 23.85
N LEU A 167 -7.63 -13.95 24.59
CA LEU A 167 -6.33 -14.48 24.12
C LEU A 167 -6.27 -16.00 24.23
#